data_AF-A0A371D0S0-F1
#
_entry.id   AF-A0A371D0S0-F1
#
_cell.length_a   1.000
_cell.length_b   1.000
_cell.length_c   1.000
_cell.angle_alpha   90.00
_cell.angle_beta   90.00
_cell.angle_gamma   90.00
#
_symmetry.space_group_name_H-M   'P 1'
#
loop_
_entity.id
_entity.type
_entity.pdbx_description
1 polymer ?
#
loop_
_entity_poly.entity_id
_entity_poly.type
_entity_poly.pdbx_seq_one_letter_code
_entity_poly.pdbx_strand_id
1 'polypeptide(L)'
;MASIEYVREQGRHGLFNAPPFNNDHPARDTNVDREVVVLVYPPIPGLTRSPRDLHWSLSWRVDAGVCRHLHIVTEDTPYDPQLRRRYVYWGPVTKSVDEATRGAQQVSLGYMSPLLRRRIEALALTVGVAKPNGNWNSQNWILDLLCKLCEARIIDQGKWSEVVARAPHVWDQWFQRR
;
A
#
# COMPACT_ATOMS: atom_id res chain seq x y z
N MET A 1 -25.27 -4.91 -3.58
CA MET A 1 -23.91 -4.33 -3.54
C MET A 1 -23.43 -4.18 -4.98
N ALA A 2 -22.88 -3.04 -5.37
CA ALA A 2 -22.28 -2.90 -6.70
C ALA A 2 -21.12 -3.89 -6.84
N SER A 3 -21.06 -4.61 -7.98
CA SER A 3 -19.95 -5.53 -8.27
C SER A 3 -18.62 -4.77 -8.30
N ILE A 4 -17.58 -5.34 -7.71
CA ILE A 4 -16.22 -4.80 -7.82
C ILE A 4 -15.77 -4.94 -9.27
N GLU A 5 -15.51 -3.81 -9.92
CA GLU A 5 -14.98 -3.78 -11.28
C GLU A 5 -13.49 -3.46 -11.24
N TYR A 6 -12.66 -4.36 -11.75
CA TYR A 6 -11.21 -4.19 -11.80
C TYR A 6 -10.79 -3.36 -13.03
N VAL A 7 -9.82 -2.46 -12.83
CA VAL A 7 -9.22 -1.67 -13.90
C VAL A 7 -8.08 -2.43 -14.57
N ARG A 8 -7.96 -2.27 -15.89
CA ARG A 8 -6.87 -2.86 -16.67
C ARG A 8 -5.52 -2.31 -16.24
N GLU A 9 -4.50 -3.15 -16.32
CA GLU A 9 -3.10 -2.80 -16.01
C GLU A 9 -2.94 -2.13 -14.64
N GLN A 10 -3.76 -2.54 -13.66
CA GLN A 10 -3.72 -1.99 -12.30
C GLN A 10 -3.89 -0.46 -12.26
N GLY A 11 -4.71 0.06 -13.18
CA GLY A 11 -5.05 1.48 -13.29
C GLY A 11 -4.19 2.27 -14.28
N ARG A 12 -3.10 1.68 -14.79
CA ARG A 12 -2.15 2.35 -15.69
C ARG A 12 -2.63 2.47 -17.15
N HIS A 13 -3.60 1.66 -17.55
CA HIS A 13 -4.08 1.64 -18.92
C HIS A 13 -4.60 3.02 -19.36
N GLY A 14 -4.03 3.56 -20.43
CA GLY A 14 -4.38 4.87 -21.00
C GLY A 14 -3.80 6.07 -20.25
N LEU A 15 -2.91 5.85 -19.27
CA LEU A 15 -2.16 6.93 -18.64
C LEU A 15 -0.93 7.27 -19.48
N PHE A 16 -0.79 8.55 -19.82
CA PHE A 16 0.40 9.08 -20.50
C PHE A 16 1.50 9.52 -19.53
N ASN A 17 1.18 9.58 -18.24
CA ASN A 17 2.13 9.96 -17.20
C ASN A 17 3.16 8.83 -17.06
N ALA A 18 4.44 9.20 -16.99
CA ALA A 18 5.46 8.27 -16.53
C ALA A 18 5.10 7.81 -15.10
N PRO A 19 5.40 6.56 -14.72
CA PRO A 19 5.32 6.17 -13.31
C PRO A 19 6.09 7.19 -12.46
N PRO A 20 5.70 7.40 -11.19
CA PRO A 20 6.51 8.16 -10.25
C PRO A 20 7.96 7.71 -10.40
N PHE A 21 8.88 8.66 -10.57
CA PHE A 21 10.28 8.34 -10.85
C PHE A 21 10.72 7.21 -9.92
N ASN A 22 11.11 6.08 -10.51
CA ASN A 22 11.69 5.00 -9.73
C ASN A 22 13.00 5.54 -9.16
N ASN A 23 12.94 6.03 -7.93
CA ASN A 23 14.10 6.51 -7.22
C ASN A 23 14.84 5.30 -6.62
N ASP A 24 15.25 4.33 -7.43
CA ASP A 24 16.22 3.31 -7.01
C ASP A 24 17.64 3.87 -6.91
N HIS A 25 17.86 5.11 -7.37
CA HIS A 25 19.13 5.83 -7.24
C HIS A 25 19.52 6.24 -5.80
N PRO A 26 18.62 6.64 -4.86
CA PRO A 26 18.97 6.94 -3.47
C PRO A 26 19.51 5.75 -2.68
N ALA A 27 18.97 4.54 -2.84
CA ALA A 27 19.47 3.35 -2.15
C ALA A 27 18.95 2.05 -2.79
N ARG A 28 19.84 1.06 -2.95
CA ARG A 28 19.47 -0.28 -3.42
C ARG A 28 18.94 -1.12 -2.25
N ASP A 29 17.96 -1.99 -2.51
CA ASP A 29 17.58 -3.01 -1.54
C ASP A 29 18.74 -3.99 -1.35
N THR A 30 19.34 -3.98 -0.16
CA THR A 30 20.55 -4.75 0.16
C THR A 30 20.21 -6.18 0.54
N ASN A 31 21.23 -7.06 0.52
CA ASN A 31 21.04 -8.49 0.79
C ASN A 31 20.85 -8.87 2.28
N VAL A 32 20.39 -7.94 3.12
CA VAL A 32 20.12 -8.19 4.54
C VAL A 32 18.64 -8.42 4.79
N ASP A 33 18.31 -9.15 5.85
CA ASP A 33 16.93 -9.29 6.31
C ASP A 33 16.42 -7.92 6.80
N ARG A 34 15.20 -7.58 6.41
CA ARG A 34 14.55 -6.29 6.75
C ARG A 34 13.17 -6.57 7.27
N GLU A 35 12.76 -5.81 8.27
CA GLU A 35 11.39 -5.83 8.74
C GLU A 35 10.47 -5.27 7.65
N VAL A 36 9.47 -6.06 7.28
CA VAL A 36 8.38 -5.65 6.39
C VAL A 36 7.19 -5.28 7.26
N VAL A 37 6.63 -4.10 7.03
CA VAL A 37 5.55 -3.53 7.84
C VAL A 37 4.40 -3.05 6.97
N VAL A 38 3.17 -3.16 7.48
CA VAL A 38 2.05 -2.36 7.00
C VAL A 38 2.15 -0.99 7.66
N LEU A 39 2.27 0.06 6.85
CA LEU A 39 2.20 1.44 7.30
C LEU A 39 0.75 1.92 7.24
N VAL A 40 0.26 2.43 8.35
CA VAL A 40 -1.05 3.07 8.47
C VAL A 40 -0.83 4.57 8.70
N TYR A 41 -1.08 5.35 7.65
CA TYR A 41 -0.79 6.79 7.66
C TYR A 41 -1.73 7.55 8.60
N PRO A 42 -1.27 8.68 9.17
CA PRO A 42 -2.08 9.47 10.08
C PRO A 42 -3.37 9.98 9.42
N PRO A 43 -4.47 10.10 10.19
CA PRO A 43 -5.68 10.77 9.76
C PRO A 43 -5.38 12.19 9.25
N ILE A 44 -5.99 12.57 8.13
CA ILE A 44 -5.92 13.95 7.63
C ILE A 44 -7.12 14.74 8.18
N PRO A 45 -6.90 15.80 8.97
CA PRO A 45 -8.00 16.62 9.51
C PRO A 45 -8.95 17.10 8.41
N GLY A 46 -10.25 16.96 8.65
CA GLY A 46 -11.30 17.33 7.68
C GLY A 46 -11.58 16.30 6.58
N LEU A 47 -10.62 15.43 6.24
CA LEU A 47 -10.77 14.42 5.18
C LEU A 47 -11.03 13.02 5.71
N THR A 48 -10.31 12.59 6.75
CA THR A 48 -10.50 11.27 7.36
C THR A 48 -11.64 11.34 8.36
N ARG A 49 -12.72 10.57 8.13
CA ARG A 49 -13.92 10.54 9.01
C ARG A 49 -14.01 9.25 9.81
N SER A 50 -13.44 8.18 9.30
CA SER A 50 -13.44 6.86 9.90
C SER A 50 -12.10 6.14 9.66
N PRO A 51 -11.82 5.06 10.40
CA PRO A 51 -10.65 4.20 10.14
C PRO A 51 -10.57 3.70 8.70
N ARG A 52 -11.70 3.59 8.00
CA ARG A 52 -11.79 3.15 6.61
C ARG A 52 -11.14 4.13 5.63
N ASP A 53 -11.04 5.39 6.01
CA ASP A 53 -10.48 6.46 5.19
C ASP A 53 -8.95 6.57 5.32
N LEU A 54 -8.33 5.75 6.18
CA LEU A 54 -6.88 5.73 6.37
C LEU A 54 -6.18 5.13 5.14
N HIS A 55 -5.10 5.76 4.71
CA HIS A 55 -4.24 5.22 3.67
C HIS A 55 -3.32 4.14 4.25
N TRP A 56 -3.18 3.03 3.55
CA TRP A 56 -2.30 1.91 3.94
C TRP A 56 -1.27 1.66 2.84
N SER A 57 -0.05 1.31 3.23
CA SER A 57 0.99 0.80 2.34
C SER A 57 1.71 -0.39 2.96
N LEU A 58 2.38 -1.20 2.13
CA LEU A 58 3.36 -2.17 2.60
C LEU A 58 4.76 -1.61 2.37
N SER A 59 5.66 -1.72 3.35
CA SER A 59 6.96 -1.08 3.25
C SER A 59 8.07 -1.78 4.03
N TRP A 60 9.31 -1.54 3.64
CA TRP A 60 10.51 -1.86 4.42
C TRP A 60 11.57 -0.77 4.20
N ARG A 61 12.45 -0.61 5.19
CA ARG A 61 13.59 0.30 5.10
C ARG A 61 14.67 -0.32 4.23
N VAL A 62 15.11 0.40 3.20
CA VAL A 62 16.27 0.01 2.37
C VAL A 62 17.56 0.65 2.88
N ASP A 63 17.46 1.88 3.41
CA ASP A 63 18.56 2.61 4.04
C ASP A 63 18.04 3.64 5.08
N ALA A 64 18.95 4.36 5.75
CA ALA A 64 18.65 5.46 6.65
C ALA A 64 17.79 6.54 5.95
N GLY A 65 16.51 6.60 6.30
CA GLY A 65 15.59 7.58 5.74
C GLY A 65 15.11 7.26 4.33
N VAL A 66 15.31 6.03 3.81
CA VAL A 66 14.79 5.57 2.52
C VAL A 66 14.01 4.27 2.71
N CYS A 67 12.80 4.24 2.16
CA CYS A 67 11.90 3.09 2.23
C CYS A 67 11.48 2.64 0.84
N ARG A 68 11.29 1.33 0.70
CA ARG A 68 10.57 0.73 -0.42
C ARG A 68 9.09 0.64 -0.06
N HIS A 69 8.21 1.05 -0.95
CA HIS A 69 6.77 1.12 -0.73
C HIS A 69 6.00 0.39 -1.83
N LEU A 70 5.02 -0.40 -1.42
CA LEU A 70 3.98 -0.97 -2.27
C LEU A 70 2.64 -0.36 -1.83
N HIS A 71 2.07 0.47 -2.69
CA HIS A 71 0.77 1.08 -2.45
C HIS A 71 0.12 1.53 -3.74
N ILE A 72 -1.19 1.66 -3.68
CA ILE A 72 -1.96 2.34 -4.73
C ILE A 72 -2.08 3.83 -4.41
N VAL A 73 -2.07 4.66 -5.43
CA VAL A 73 -2.33 6.10 -5.33
C VAL A 73 -3.64 6.43 -6.04
N THR A 74 -4.20 7.60 -5.71
CA THR A 74 -5.33 8.15 -6.46
C THR A 74 -4.81 9.12 -7.50
N GLU A 75 -5.15 8.90 -8.76
CA GLU A 75 -4.79 9.76 -9.87
C GLU A 75 -6.04 10.45 -10.41
N ASP A 76 -5.95 11.76 -10.62
CA ASP A 76 -6.95 12.52 -11.35
C ASP A 76 -6.60 12.53 -12.84
N THR A 77 -7.49 11.98 -13.67
CA THR A 77 -7.32 11.83 -15.12
C THR A 77 -8.43 12.59 -15.83
N PRO A 78 -8.36 13.93 -15.90
CA PRO A 78 -9.42 14.76 -16.46
C PRO A 78 -9.71 14.49 -17.95
N TYR A 79 -8.74 13.89 -18.65
CA TYR A 79 -8.83 13.47 -20.05
C TYR A 79 -9.59 12.15 -20.26
N ASP A 80 -9.83 11.35 -19.21
CA ASP A 80 -10.68 10.15 -19.30
C ASP A 80 -12.08 10.47 -18.73
N PRO A 81 -13.09 10.64 -19.61
CA PRO A 81 -14.43 10.99 -19.16
C PRO A 81 -15.15 9.86 -18.42
N GLN A 82 -14.74 8.60 -18.60
CA GLN A 82 -15.36 7.45 -17.95
C GLN A 82 -14.78 7.19 -16.55
N LEU A 83 -13.53 7.59 -16.33
CA LEU A 83 -12.83 7.35 -15.08
C LEU A 83 -11.94 8.53 -14.72
N ARG A 84 -12.56 9.69 -14.45
CA ARG A 84 -11.88 10.96 -14.11
C ARG A 84 -10.99 10.89 -12.87
N ARG A 85 -11.28 9.95 -11.97
CA ARG A 85 -10.45 9.62 -10.81
C ARG A 85 -10.32 8.11 -10.76
N ARG A 86 -9.09 7.61 -10.57
CA ARG A 86 -8.81 6.18 -10.49
C ARG A 86 -7.78 5.86 -9.43
N TYR A 87 -7.75 4.60 -9.03
CA TYR A 87 -6.63 4.06 -8.29
C TYR A 87 -5.59 3.50 -9.26
N VAL A 88 -4.32 3.69 -8.92
CA VAL A 88 -3.20 3.19 -9.72
C VAL A 88 -2.15 2.57 -8.81
N TYR A 89 -1.77 1.33 -9.12
CA TYR A 89 -0.50 0.79 -8.64
C TYR A 89 0.57 1.08 -9.69
N TRP A 90 1.62 1.82 -9.34
CA TRP A 90 2.69 2.13 -10.28
C TRP A 90 3.83 1.09 -10.28
N GLY A 91 3.75 0.09 -9.39
CA GLY A 91 4.87 -0.79 -9.07
C GLY A 91 5.48 -0.43 -7.72
N PRO A 92 6.52 -1.16 -7.31
CA PRO A 92 7.31 -0.81 -6.13
C PRO A 92 7.99 0.55 -6.31
N VAL A 93 7.92 1.40 -5.28
CA VAL A 93 8.53 2.74 -5.29
C VAL A 93 9.53 2.84 -4.15
N THR A 94 10.78 3.14 -4.47
CA THR A 94 11.78 3.55 -3.47
C THR A 94 11.69 5.07 -3.29
N LYS A 95 11.54 5.56 -2.07
CA LYS A 95 11.52 7.01 -1.78
C LYS A 95 12.06 7.34 -0.41
N SER A 96 12.51 8.58 -0.26
CA SER A 96 12.87 9.13 1.05
C SER A 96 11.65 9.18 1.97
N VAL A 97 11.86 8.96 3.25
CA VAL A 97 10.83 9.00 4.28
C VAL A 97 10.38 10.46 4.47
N ASP A 98 9.16 10.74 4.00
CA ASP A 98 8.49 12.03 4.21
C ASP A 98 7.89 12.15 5.63
N GLU A 99 7.31 13.31 5.95
CA GLU A 99 6.67 13.56 7.25
C GLU A 99 5.49 12.60 7.50
N ALA A 100 4.68 12.33 6.48
CA ALA A 100 3.55 11.40 6.58
C ALA A 100 4.02 9.97 6.92
N THR A 101 5.13 9.53 6.32
CA THR A 101 5.74 8.22 6.57
C THR A 101 6.38 8.16 7.96
N ARG A 102 6.96 9.26 8.45
CA ARG A 102 7.44 9.37 9.85
C ARG A 102 6.30 9.30 10.86
N GLY A 103 5.16 9.90 10.54
CA GLY A 103 3.96 9.89 11.38
C GLY A 103 3.14 8.60 11.29
N ALA A 104 3.41 7.71 10.34
CA ALA A 104 2.66 6.48 10.15
C ALA A 104 2.89 5.46 11.27
N GLN A 105 1.82 4.80 11.70
CA GLN A 105 1.90 3.67 12.61
C GLN A 105 2.32 2.42 11.83
N GLN A 106 3.13 1.57 12.46
CA GLN A 106 3.69 0.38 11.83
C GLN A 106 3.11 -0.89 12.46
N VAL A 107 2.67 -1.81 11.61
CA VAL A 107 2.25 -3.15 12.01
C VAL A 107 3.16 -4.17 11.32
N SER A 108 3.96 -4.88 12.11
CA SER A 108 5.01 -5.75 11.58
C SER A 108 4.47 -7.05 10.98
N LEU A 109 4.96 -7.39 9.79
CA LEU A 109 4.84 -8.73 9.18
C LEU A 109 6.03 -9.64 9.54
N GLY A 110 7.07 -9.10 10.17
CA GLY A 110 8.30 -9.79 10.51
C GLY A 110 9.47 -9.44 9.59
N TYR A 111 10.64 -10.02 9.90
CA TYR A 111 11.86 -9.85 9.12
C TYR A 111 11.87 -10.81 7.95
N MET A 112 12.16 -10.29 6.76
CA MET A 112 12.10 -11.03 5.51
C MET A 112 13.40 -10.87 4.75
N SER A 113 13.85 -11.97 4.15
CA SER A 113 15.04 -11.99 3.31
C SER A 113 14.82 -11.27 1.98
N PRO A 114 15.90 -10.87 1.28
CA PRO A 114 15.80 -10.21 -0.03
C PRO A 114 14.99 -11.03 -1.04
N LEU A 115 15.10 -12.36 -1.00
CA LEU A 115 14.33 -13.26 -1.85
C LEU A 115 12.83 -13.16 -1.58
N LEU A 116 12.43 -13.16 -0.30
CA LEU A 116 11.03 -13.00 0.09
C LEU A 116 10.50 -11.62 -0.29
N ARG A 117 11.28 -10.55 -0.08
CA ARG A 117 10.88 -9.19 -0.46
C ARG A 117 10.66 -9.04 -1.97
N ARG A 118 11.55 -9.58 -2.81
CA ARG A 118 11.34 -9.64 -4.27
C ARG A 118 10.09 -10.44 -4.65
N ARG A 119 9.83 -11.53 -3.92
CA ARG A 119 8.61 -12.34 -4.14
C ARG A 119 7.35 -11.56 -3.77
N ILE A 120 7.39 -10.74 -2.72
CA ILE A 120 6.29 -9.82 -2.37
C ILE A 120 6.06 -8.81 -3.50
N GLU A 121 7.11 -8.18 -4.04
CA GLU A 121 6.97 -7.26 -5.17
C GLU A 121 6.34 -7.93 -6.39
N ALA A 122 6.77 -9.15 -6.71
CA ALA A 122 6.19 -9.95 -7.81
C ALA A 122 4.72 -10.28 -7.56
N LEU A 123 4.33 -10.63 -6.33
CA LEU A 123 2.93 -10.89 -5.98
C LEU A 123 2.07 -9.62 -6.06
N ALA A 124 2.61 -8.47 -5.65
CA ALA A 124 1.91 -7.18 -5.75
C ALA A 124 1.52 -6.84 -7.20
N LEU A 125 2.37 -7.18 -8.18
CA LEU A 125 2.04 -7.03 -9.60
C LEU A 125 0.87 -7.90 -10.08
N THR A 126 0.43 -8.88 -9.28
CA THR A 126 -0.72 -9.75 -9.60
C THR A 126 -2.01 -9.33 -8.89
N VAL A 127 -1.95 -8.32 -8.01
CA VAL A 127 -3.13 -7.84 -7.28
C VAL A 127 -3.90 -6.87 -8.16
N GLY A 128 -5.18 -7.17 -8.39
CA GLY A 128 -6.07 -6.29 -9.15
C GLY A 128 -6.31 -4.96 -8.42
N VAL A 129 -6.43 -3.89 -9.19
CA VAL A 129 -6.88 -2.57 -8.68
C VAL A 129 -8.30 -2.36 -9.13
N ALA A 130 -9.20 -1.93 -8.25
CA ALA A 130 -10.61 -1.71 -8.61
C ALA A 130 -10.87 -0.25 -9.01
N LYS A 131 -11.99 -0.02 -9.72
CA LYS A 131 -12.52 1.33 -9.91
C LYS A 131 -12.95 1.93 -8.57
N PRO A 132 -12.77 3.24 -8.36
CA PRO A 132 -13.36 3.92 -7.21
C PRO A 132 -14.89 3.78 -7.22
N ASN A 133 -15.43 3.12 -6.20
CA ASN A 133 -16.87 2.90 -6.04
C ASN A 133 -17.38 3.37 -4.66
N GLY A 134 -16.57 4.17 -3.95
CA GLY A 134 -16.85 4.63 -2.59
C GLY A 134 -16.53 3.60 -1.49
N ASN A 135 -16.39 2.32 -1.83
CA ASN A 135 -16.12 1.26 -0.86
C ASN A 135 -14.72 0.67 -0.99
N TRP A 136 -14.19 0.51 -2.20
CA TRP A 136 -12.86 -0.05 -2.45
C TRP A 136 -11.78 1.04 -2.34
N ASN A 137 -10.68 0.75 -1.67
CA ASN A 137 -9.56 1.69 -1.45
C ASN A 137 -8.23 0.96 -1.18
N SER A 138 -7.20 1.69 -0.74
CA SER A 138 -5.86 1.13 -0.48
C SER A 138 -5.84 0.01 0.56
N GLN A 139 -6.74 0.01 1.54
CA GLN A 139 -6.77 -1.07 2.53
C GLN A 139 -7.24 -2.38 1.89
N ASN A 140 -8.22 -2.36 0.97
CA ASN A 140 -8.62 -3.59 0.26
C ASN A 140 -7.46 -4.14 -0.56
N TRP A 141 -6.75 -3.27 -1.27
CA TRP A 141 -5.61 -3.71 -2.05
C TRP A 141 -4.52 -4.33 -1.17
N ILE A 142 -4.24 -3.76 0.00
CA ILE A 142 -3.31 -4.35 0.97
C ILE A 142 -3.85 -5.67 1.53
N LEU A 143 -5.14 -5.78 1.83
CA LEU A 143 -5.76 -7.03 2.29
C LEU A 143 -5.66 -8.14 1.23
N ASP A 144 -5.92 -7.81 -0.04
CA ASP A 144 -5.78 -8.73 -1.17
C ASP A 144 -4.31 -9.17 -1.34
N LEU A 145 -3.36 -8.24 -1.18
CA LEU A 145 -1.93 -8.56 -1.18
C LEU A 145 -1.56 -9.48 -0.02
N LEU A 146 -1.99 -9.17 1.20
CA LEU A 146 -1.74 -9.99 2.39
C LEU A 146 -2.31 -11.40 2.25
N CYS A 147 -3.48 -11.55 1.62
CA CYS A 147 -4.05 -12.85 1.27
C CYS A 147 -3.09 -13.64 0.36
N LYS A 148 -2.60 -13.03 -0.72
CA LYS A 148 -1.59 -13.65 -1.60
C LYS A 148 -0.28 -13.99 -0.88
N LEU A 149 0.15 -13.17 0.08
CA LEU A 149 1.35 -13.46 0.88
C LEU A 149 1.15 -14.71 1.74
N CYS A 150 -0.06 -14.87 2.32
CA CYS A 150 -0.43 -16.05 3.09
C CYS A 150 -0.53 -17.31 2.20
N GLU A 151 -1.19 -17.21 1.04
CA GLU A 151 -1.26 -18.30 0.05
C GLU A 151 0.13 -18.76 -0.42
N ALA A 152 1.04 -17.80 -0.61
CA ALA A 152 2.43 -18.06 -0.98
C ALA A 152 3.33 -18.53 0.18
N ARG A 153 2.77 -18.66 1.40
CA ARG A 153 3.47 -19.02 2.64
C ARG A 153 4.63 -18.10 2.99
N ILE A 154 4.53 -16.81 2.62
CA ILE A 154 5.49 -15.78 3.03
C ILE A 154 5.19 -15.31 4.45
N ILE A 155 3.90 -15.25 4.80
CA ILE A 155 3.39 -15.12 6.16
C ILE A 155 2.46 -16.29 6.45
N ASP A 156 2.20 -16.56 7.72
CA ASP A 156 1.19 -17.54 8.13
C ASP A 156 -0.17 -16.87 8.41
N GLN A 157 -1.19 -17.71 8.61
CA GLN A 157 -2.55 -17.27 8.92
C GLN A 157 -2.63 -16.48 10.24
N GLY A 158 -1.79 -16.79 11.21
CA GLY A 158 -1.75 -16.10 12.50
C GLY A 158 -1.30 -14.66 12.31
N LYS A 159 -0.21 -14.45 11.56
CA LYS A 159 0.31 -13.13 11.22
C LYS A 159 -0.66 -12.34 10.36
N TRP A 160 -1.28 -12.97 9.37
CA TRP A 160 -2.34 -12.33 8.59
C TRP A 160 -3.47 -11.83 9.50
N SER A 161 -3.98 -12.68 10.38
CA SER A 161 -5.09 -12.35 11.29
C SER A 161 -4.71 -11.24 12.27
N GLU A 162 -3.48 -11.28 12.82
CA GLU A 162 -2.96 -10.24 13.71
C GLU A 162 -2.95 -8.86 13.02
N VAL A 163 -2.43 -8.78 11.79
CA VAL A 163 -2.33 -7.51 11.07
C VAL A 163 -3.70 -6.98 10.69
N VAL A 164 -4.59 -7.84 10.21
CA VAL A 164 -5.98 -7.47 9.86
C VAL A 164 -6.74 -6.96 11.09
N ALA A 165 -6.53 -7.57 12.25
CA ALA A 165 -7.18 -7.14 13.50
C ALA A 165 -6.58 -5.88 14.09
N ARG A 166 -5.29 -5.59 13.86
CA ARG A 166 -4.59 -4.46 14.50
C ARG A 166 -4.57 -3.19 13.64
N ALA A 167 -4.28 -3.31 12.36
CA ALA A 167 -4.04 -2.17 11.47
C ALA A 167 -5.20 -1.15 11.41
N PRO A 168 -6.49 -1.54 11.42
CA PRO A 168 -7.59 -0.56 11.45
C PRO A 168 -7.62 0.29 12.72
N HIS A 169 -7.07 -0.21 13.82
CA HIS A 169 -7.26 0.34 15.17
C HIS A 169 -6.09 1.16 15.69
N VAL A 170 -4.99 1.25 14.93
CA VAL A 170 -3.76 1.95 15.39
C VAL A 170 -3.95 3.46 15.58
N TRP A 171 -5.07 4.03 15.10
CA TRP A 171 -5.44 5.44 15.27
C TRP A 171 -6.73 5.65 16.07
N ASP A 172 -7.26 4.64 16.77
CA ASP A 172 -8.54 4.76 17.49
C ASP A 172 -8.59 5.92 18.48
N GLN A 173 -7.47 6.20 19.17
CA GLN A 173 -7.36 7.33 20.09
C GLN A 173 -7.59 8.69 19.41
N TRP A 174 -7.26 8.82 18.13
CA TRP A 174 -7.51 10.05 17.39
C TRP A 174 -9.01 10.22 17.10
N PHE A 175 -9.67 9.13 16.69
CA PHE A 175 -11.11 9.15 16.39
C PHE A 175 -11.97 9.37 17.64
N GLN A 176 -11.50 8.94 18.81
CA GLN A 176 -12.21 9.15 20.09
C GLN A 176 -12.13 10.59 20.61
N ARG A 177 -11.15 11.39 20.15
CA ARG A 177 -10.91 12.77 20.63
C ARG A 177 -11.63 13.83 19.79
N ARG A 178 -12.44 13.44 18.83
CA ARG A 178 -13.04 14.30 17.81
C ARG A 178 -14.55 14.35 17.96
#